data_AF-A0A438DZ02-F1
#
_entry.id   AF-A0A438DZ02-F1
#
_cell.length_a   1.000
_cell.length_b   1.000
_cell.length_c   1.000
_cell.angle_alpha   90.00
_cell.angle_beta   90.00
_cell.angle_gamma   90.00
#
_symmetry.space_group_name_H-M   'P 1'
#
loop_
_entity.id
_entity.type
_entity.pdbx_description
1 polymer ?
#
loop_
_entity_poly.entity_id
_entity_poly.type
_entity_poly.pdbx_seq_one_letter_code
_entity_poly.pdbx_strand_id
1 'polypeptide(L)'
;MGDGFETPISGWREILQLSFCGCLRKVCLAKSCCRSLAKKVARQQGPLQVIFIIFGLSEYPISEFELVAEELLMSDSVIKVFGAFRVAVKMLLMWNSKIKIDGGGNTVVTTSVLEVRNLIVLTENSVISSNTNLAVYGQGLLKLTGHGDAIKAQRLSLSLFYNITVGPGSLLQAPLDDDTSMVTKSRCESQTCPMDLITPPDDCHVNNTLSFSLQVRQLYL
;
A
#
# COMPACT_ATOMS: atom_id res chain seq x y z
N MET A 1 30.39 37.49 28.45
CA MET A 1 29.12 36.79 28.71
C MET A 1 28.59 36.34 27.35
N GLY A 2 28.66 35.05 27.07
CA GLY A 2 27.76 34.31 26.16
C GLY A 2 27.80 34.62 24.66
N ASP A 3 28.53 33.77 23.94
CA ASP A 3 28.48 33.51 22.50
C ASP A 3 27.19 32.79 22.05
N GLY A 4 26.92 32.83 20.73
CA GLY A 4 26.44 31.65 20.02
C GLY A 4 24.98 31.63 19.55
N PHE A 5 24.58 32.52 18.63
CA PHE A 5 23.44 32.28 17.74
C PHE A 5 23.95 31.57 16.47
N GLU A 6 23.90 30.24 16.45
CA GLU A 6 24.11 29.46 15.25
C GLU A 6 22.87 29.52 14.33
N THR A 7 23.17 29.64 13.05
CA THR A 7 22.34 29.87 11.88
C THR A 7 21.19 28.87 11.67
N PRO A 8 20.03 29.29 11.14
CA PRO A 8 19.09 28.35 10.54
C PRO A 8 19.63 27.88 9.19
N ILE A 9 19.88 26.59 9.10
CA ILE A 9 20.38 25.90 7.91
C ILE A 9 19.35 26.06 6.78
N SER A 10 19.78 26.75 5.74
CA SER A 10 19.10 26.93 4.46
C SER A 10 19.05 25.63 3.65
N GLY A 11 17.91 25.35 3.02
CA GLY A 11 17.64 24.14 2.22
C GLY A 11 16.86 23.15 3.09
N TRP A 12 15.60 22.84 2.83
CA TRP A 12 15.05 22.29 1.60
C TRP A 12 13.62 22.84 1.38
N ARG A 13 13.39 23.55 0.27
CA ARG A 13 12.05 23.77 -0.30
C ARG A 13 12.03 23.15 -1.69
N GLU A 14 11.87 21.84 -1.76
CA GLU A 14 11.41 21.17 -2.97
C GLU A 14 10.21 20.29 -2.61
N ILE A 15 9.03 20.80 -2.93
CA ILE A 15 7.80 20.02 -3.01
C ILE A 15 8.00 19.07 -4.19
N LEU A 16 8.37 17.81 -3.94
CA LEU A 16 8.43 16.78 -4.97
C LEU A 16 7.01 16.36 -5.36
N GLN A 17 6.30 17.19 -6.12
CA GLN A 17 5.31 16.68 -7.06
C GLN A 17 6.07 15.98 -8.18
N LEU A 18 6.25 14.66 -8.09
CA LEU A 18 6.81 13.85 -9.18
C LEU A 18 5.80 13.76 -10.34
N SER A 19 5.63 14.85 -11.08
CA SER A 19 5.09 14.84 -12.43
C SER A 19 6.25 14.54 -13.39
N PHE A 20 6.48 13.26 -13.69
CA PHE A 20 7.39 12.90 -14.78
C PHE A 20 6.75 13.23 -16.12
N CYS A 21 7.14 14.37 -16.69
CA CYS A 21 7.12 14.63 -18.13
C CYS A 21 8.57 14.85 -18.57
N GLY A 22 9.16 13.90 -19.30
CA GLY A 22 10.57 13.91 -19.69
C GLY A 22 10.79 13.30 -21.07
N CYS A 23 10.63 14.12 -22.10
CA CYS A 23 11.21 14.10 -23.47
C CYS A 23 11.79 12.79 -24.04
N LEU A 24 11.09 12.21 -25.02
CA LEU A 24 11.73 11.87 -26.30
C LEU A 24 11.53 13.06 -27.26
N ARG A 25 12.62 13.54 -27.86
CA ARG A 25 12.58 14.60 -28.87
C ARG A 25 11.71 14.18 -30.07
N LYS A 26 10.84 15.13 -30.46
CA LYS A 26 10.02 15.22 -31.68
C LYS A 26 8.76 14.34 -31.74
N VAL A 27 7.64 15.05 -31.85
CA VAL A 27 6.28 14.63 -32.23
C VAL A 27 5.47 13.93 -31.13
N CYS A 28 4.66 14.71 -30.43
CA CYS A 28 3.25 14.38 -30.21
C CYS A 28 2.45 15.64 -29.87
N LEU A 29 2.21 16.45 -30.91
CA LEU A 29 1.05 17.33 -30.98
C LEU A 29 -0.17 16.43 -31.29
N ALA A 30 -0.84 15.90 -30.26
CA ALA A 30 -2.21 15.38 -30.38
C ALA A 30 -2.79 15.06 -29.00
N LYS A 31 -3.92 15.68 -28.67
CA LYS A 31 -4.75 15.47 -27.47
C LYS A 31 -5.42 14.08 -27.40
N SER A 32 -4.82 13.00 -27.92
CA SER A 32 -5.47 11.67 -27.95
C SER A 32 -4.55 10.44 -27.83
N CYS A 33 -3.26 10.59 -27.53
CA CYS A 33 -2.32 9.45 -27.63
C CYS A 33 -1.32 9.36 -26.46
N CYS A 34 -1.78 8.96 -25.26
CA CYS A 34 -0.90 8.35 -24.26
C CYS A 34 -1.69 7.42 -23.33
N ARG A 35 -2.38 6.43 -23.93
CA ARG A 35 -3.16 5.41 -23.23
C ARG A 35 -2.29 4.18 -23.00
N SER A 36 -1.22 4.32 -22.21
CA SER A 36 -0.33 3.21 -21.87
C SER A 36 -0.30 3.06 -20.36
N LEU A 37 -0.58 1.85 -19.85
CA LEU A 37 -0.25 1.47 -18.47
C LEU A 37 1.27 1.66 -18.31
N ALA A 38 1.68 2.78 -17.75
CA ALA A 38 3.08 3.03 -17.46
C ALA A 38 3.34 2.57 -16.03
N LYS A 39 4.05 1.45 -15.87
CA LYS A 39 4.61 1.08 -14.57
C LYS A 39 5.72 2.07 -14.23
N LYS A 40 5.54 2.85 -13.16
CA LYS A 40 6.56 3.80 -12.68
C LYS A 40 7.25 3.21 -11.46
N VAL A 41 8.58 3.15 -11.50
CA VAL A 41 9.39 2.58 -10.42
C VAL A 41 10.23 3.69 -9.78
N ALA A 42 10.06 3.90 -8.48
CA ALA A 42 10.97 4.68 -7.66
C ALA A 42 11.91 3.70 -6.93
N ARG A 43 13.21 3.81 -7.21
CA ARG A 43 14.26 3.01 -6.55
C ARG A 43 15.17 3.94 -5.76
N GLN A 44 15.35 3.65 -4.48
CA GLN A 44 16.35 4.29 -3.63
C GLN A 44 17.28 3.23 -3.07
N GLN A 45 18.59 3.44 -3.17
CA GLN A 45 19.57 2.67 -2.43
C GLN A 45 19.70 3.28 -1.03
N GLY A 46 19.36 2.51 0.01
CA GLY A 46 19.35 2.95 1.41
C GLY A 46 17.95 3.25 1.98
N PRO A 47 17.89 3.83 3.20
CA PRO A 47 16.63 4.16 3.86
C PRO A 47 15.94 5.34 3.18
N LEU A 48 14.64 5.20 2.95
CA LEU A 48 13.76 6.24 2.42
C LEU A 48 12.93 6.83 3.57
N GLN A 49 13.19 8.10 3.87
CA GLN A 49 12.34 8.89 4.76
C GLN A 49 11.37 9.72 3.92
N VAL A 50 10.09 9.69 4.29
CA VAL A 50 9.03 10.38 3.56
C VAL A 50 8.40 11.44 4.43
N ILE A 51 8.00 12.57 3.85
CA ILE A 51 7.14 13.57 4.50
C ILE A 51 5.76 13.53 3.84
N PHE A 52 5.73 13.71 2.52
CA PHE A 52 4.49 13.65 1.76
C PHE A 52 4.77 13.23 0.31
N ILE A 53 4.14 12.15 -0.16
CA ILE A 53 4.26 11.68 -1.54
C ILE A 53 2.88 11.37 -2.11
N ILE A 54 2.65 11.79 -3.35
CA ILE A 54 1.46 11.43 -4.12
C ILE A 54 1.89 10.71 -5.39
N PHE A 55 1.32 9.53 -5.62
CA PHE A 55 1.45 8.77 -6.86
C PHE A 55 0.12 8.78 -7.62
N GLY A 56 0.18 9.06 -8.93
CA GLY A 56 -0.98 8.99 -9.82
C GLY A 56 -1.90 10.20 -9.76
N LEU A 57 -3.01 10.09 -10.50
CA LEU A 57 -4.04 11.12 -10.64
C LEU A 57 -5.37 10.54 -10.17
N SER A 58 -6.09 11.28 -9.31
CA SER A 58 -7.35 10.82 -8.71
C SER A 58 -8.45 10.52 -9.74
N GLU A 59 -8.48 11.25 -10.86
CA GLU A 59 -9.46 11.03 -11.93
C GLU A 59 -9.15 9.79 -12.80
N TYR A 60 -7.91 9.28 -12.74
CA TYR A 60 -7.44 8.18 -13.57
C TYR A 60 -6.58 7.17 -12.79
N PRO A 61 -7.15 6.44 -11.81
CA PRO A 61 -6.42 5.50 -10.95
C PRO A 61 -6.15 4.15 -11.66
N ILE A 62 -5.55 4.19 -12.86
CA ILE A 62 -5.32 3.00 -13.71
C ILE A 62 -3.84 2.58 -13.79
N SER A 63 -2.95 3.30 -13.12
CA SER A 63 -1.50 3.09 -13.21
C SER A 63 -0.97 2.20 -12.09
N GLU A 64 0.15 1.53 -12.32
CA GLU A 64 0.89 0.82 -11.28
C GLU A 64 2.14 1.61 -10.87
N PHE A 65 2.33 1.76 -9.56
CA PHE A 65 3.49 2.42 -8.97
C PHE A 65 4.27 1.42 -8.13
N GLU A 66 5.58 1.39 -8.33
CA GLU A 66 6.49 0.54 -7.59
C GLU A 66 7.44 1.40 -6.75
N LEU A 67 7.52 1.12 -5.45
CA LEU A 67 8.48 1.72 -4.52
C LEU A 67 9.39 0.61 -4.02
N VAL A 68 10.68 0.74 -4.31
CA VAL A 68 11.72 -0.19 -3.86
C VAL A 68 12.74 0.58 -3.05
N ALA A 69 12.91 0.18 -1.80
CA ALA A 69 13.90 0.74 -0.89
C ALA A 69 14.41 -0.35 0.05
N GLU A 70 15.54 -0.13 0.72
CA GLU A 70 15.95 -1.07 1.77
C GLU A 70 15.04 -0.95 2.99
N GLU A 71 14.79 0.29 3.41
CA GLU A 71 13.97 0.60 4.57
C GLU A 71 13.05 1.76 4.21
N LEU A 72 11.78 1.68 4.60
CA LEU A 72 10.83 2.78 4.48
C LEU A 72 10.46 3.25 5.89
N LEU A 73 10.90 4.47 6.21
CA LEU A 73 10.68 5.11 7.49
C LEU A 73 9.69 6.28 7.29
N MET A 74 8.60 6.27 8.04
CA MET A 74 7.56 7.30 7.99
C MET A 74 7.29 7.85 9.39
N SER A 75 7.36 9.18 9.53
CA SER A 75 7.08 9.90 10.77
C SER A 75 6.28 11.16 10.42
N ASP A 76 5.05 11.25 10.91
CA ASP A 76 4.11 12.33 10.56
C ASP A 76 3.88 12.48 9.05
N SER A 77 3.94 11.36 8.33
CA SER A 77 4.02 11.34 6.87
C SER A 77 2.74 10.83 6.22
N VAL A 78 2.49 11.24 4.98
CA VAL A 78 1.41 10.68 4.18
C VAL A 78 1.89 10.26 2.79
N ILE A 79 1.63 9.01 2.42
CA ILE A 79 1.70 8.52 1.03
C ILE A 79 0.27 8.36 0.52
N LYS A 80 -0.05 9.01 -0.59
CA LYS A 80 -1.30 8.80 -1.32
C LYS A 80 -1.00 8.16 -2.67
N VAL A 81 -1.79 7.17 -3.06
CA VAL A 81 -1.64 6.47 -4.34
C VAL A 81 -2.98 6.40 -5.04
N PHE A 82 -3.02 6.80 -6.31
CA PHE A 82 -4.17 6.66 -7.19
C PHE A 82 -3.84 5.64 -8.28
N GLY A 83 -4.24 4.38 -8.05
CA GLY A 83 -3.86 3.21 -8.83
C GLY A 83 -3.38 2.06 -7.94
N ALA A 84 -2.63 1.12 -8.52
CA ALA A 84 -2.07 0.00 -7.77
C ALA A 84 -0.69 0.36 -7.21
N PHE A 85 -0.44 -0.04 -5.97
CA PHE A 85 0.82 0.22 -5.28
C PHE A 85 1.57 -1.07 -5.00
N ARG A 86 2.81 -1.17 -5.49
CA ARG A 86 3.73 -2.27 -5.23
C ARG A 86 4.90 -1.74 -4.39
N VAL A 87 5.02 -2.19 -3.16
CA VAL A 87 6.13 -1.84 -2.27
C VAL A 87 6.99 -3.08 -2.07
N ALA A 88 8.30 -2.94 -2.24
CA ALA A 88 9.27 -3.98 -1.93
C ALA A 88 10.36 -3.39 -1.03
N VAL A 89 10.29 -3.69 0.28
CA VAL A 89 11.23 -3.18 1.29
C VAL A 89 11.69 -4.28 2.23
N LYS A 90 12.81 -4.09 2.93
CA LYS A 90 13.21 -4.99 4.02
C LYS A 90 12.45 -4.66 5.30
N MET A 91 12.31 -3.37 5.60
CA MET A 91 11.60 -2.88 6.80
C MET A 91 10.65 -1.73 6.47
N LEU A 92 9.48 -1.73 7.11
CA LEU A 92 8.49 -0.66 7.09
C LEU A 92 8.20 -0.23 8.52
N LEU A 93 8.63 0.98 8.88
CA LEU A 93 8.38 1.57 10.20
C LEU A 93 7.54 2.84 10.02
N MET A 94 6.37 2.87 10.65
CA MET A 94 5.41 3.97 10.55
C MET A 94 5.08 4.51 11.94
N TRP A 95 5.27 5.81 12.14
CA TRP A 95 4.90 6.56 13.33
C TRP A 95 3.99 7.73 12.93
N ASN A 96 2.77 7.82 13.49
CA ASN A 96 1.78 8.85 13.16
C ASN A 96 1.59 9.10 11.65
N SER A 97 1.62 8.02 10.87
CA SER A 97 1.78 8.09 9.42
C SER A 97 0.69 7.33 8.67
N LYS A 98 0.42 7.73 7.42
CA LYS A 98 -0.68 7.16 6.63
C LYS A 98 -0.25 6.78 5.23
N ILE A 99 -0.55 5.55 4.82
CA ILE A 99 -0.51 5.11 3.43
C ILE A 99 -1.97 4.95 2.98
N LYS A 100 -2.38 5.71 1.98
CA LYS A 100 -3.74 5.71 1.43
C LYS A 100 -3.69 5.32 -0.04
N ILE A 101 -4.30 4.20 -0.37
CA ILE A 101 -4.35 3.66 -1.73
C ILE A 101 -5.80 3.76 -2.21
N ASP A 102 -5.98 4.53 -3.26
CA ASP A 102 -7.20 4.60 -4.03
C ASP A 102 -6.96 3.86 -5.34
N GLY A 103 -7.34 2.58 -5.37
CA GLY A 103 -7.29 1.76 -6.56
C GLY A 103 -8.44 2.03 -7.53
N GLY A 104 -9.26 3.07 -7.32
CA GLY A 104 -10.46 3.33 -8.10
C GLY A 104 -11.57 2.28 -7.93
N GLY A 105 -12.71 2.53 -8.57
CA GLY A 105 -13.88 1.65 -8.53
C GLY A 105 -13.97 0.65 -9.68
N ASN A 106 -12.97 0.56 -10.56
CA ASN A 106 -13.04 -0.23 -11.79
C ASN A 106 -12.32 -1.58 -11.64
N THR A 107 -12.90 -2.65 -12.18
CA THR A 107 -12.43 -4.05 -12.03
C THR A 107 -11.08 -4.35 -12.67
N VAL A 108 -10.52 -3.39 -13.41
CA VAL A 108 -9.24 -3.50 -14.12
C VAL A 108 -8.04 -3.22 -13.21
N VAL A 109 -8.26 -2.60 -12.04
CA VAL A 109 -7.13 -2.17 -11.19
C VAL A 109 -6.57 -3.35 -10.40
N THR A 110 -5.25 -3.49 -10.52
CA THR A 110 -4.49 -4.60 -9.99
C THR A 110 -4.38 -4.53 -8.47
N THR A 111 -4.27 -5.70 -7.83
CA THR A 111 -4.06 -5.82 -6.38
C THR A 111 -2.81 -5.03 -5.97
N SER A 112 -2.95 -4.17 -4.96
CA SER A 112 -1.79 -3.52 -4.35
C SER A 112 -1.05 -4.50 -3.44
N VAL A 113 0.27 -4.48 -3.47
CA VAL A 113 1.13 -5.45 -2.79
C VAL A 113 2.18 -4.72 -1.96
N LEU A 114 2.25 -5.04 -0.67
CA LEU A 114 3.33 -4.63 0.21
C LEU A 114 4.14 -5.88 0.55
N GLU A 115 5.30 -6.04 -0.08
CA GLU A 115 6.28 -7.08 0.23
C GLU A 115 7.33 -6.50 1.19
N VAL A 116 7.34 -6.98 2.43
CA VAL A 116 8.22 -6.51 3.50
C VAL A 116 8.97 -7.69 4.11
N ARG A 117 10.27 -7.82 3.80
CA ARG A 117 11.00 -9.05 4.12
C ARG A 117 11.14 -9.32 5.62
N ASN A 118 11.42 -8.31 6.44
CA ASN A 118 11.81 -8.54 7.84
C ASN A 118 10.80 -8.02 8.86
N LEU A 119 10.31 -6.79 8.69
CA LEU A 119 9.60 -6.12 9.78
C LEU A 119 8.62 -5.07 9.28
N ILE A 120 7.38 -5.17 9.74
CA ILE A 120 6.38 -4.11 9.67
C ILE A 120 6.03 -3.71 11.10
N VAL A 121 6.24 -2.43 11.44
CA VAL A 121 5.77 -1.85 12.71
C VAL A 121 4.96 -0.60 12.42
N LEU A 122 3.69 -0.63 12.84
CA LEU A 122 2.84 0.54 12.97
C LEU A 122 2.83 0.94 14.45
N THR A 123 2.94 2.25 14.68
CA THR A 123 2.82 2.87 15.99
C THR A 123 2.19 4.26 15.87
N GLU A 124 1.57 4.73 16.96
CA GLU A 124 0.90 6.01 17.09
C GLU A 124 -0.08 6.32 15.94
N ASN A 125 -1.27 5.71 15.92
CA ASN A 125 -2.34 6.00 14.94
C ASN A 125 -1.89 5.88 13.46
N SER A 126 -0.98 4.95 13.18
CA SER A 126 -0.45 4.71 11.84
C SER A 126 -1.40 3.81 11.04
N VAL A 127 -1.75 4.24 9.83
CA VAL A 127 -2.80 3.58 9.04
C VAL A 127 -2.34 3.28 7.61
N ILE A 128 -2.47 2.02 7.22
CA ILE A 128 -2.40 1.58 5.82
C ILE A 128 -3.83 1.27 5.38
N SER A 129 -4.31 1.94 4.34
CA SER A 129 -5.69 1.78 3.86
C SER A 129 -5.76 1.64 2.34
N SER A 130 -6.58 0.73 1.86
CA SER A 130 -6.91 0.57 0.43
C SER A 130 -8.41 0.42 0.23
N ASN A 131 -9.00 1.15 -0.72
CA ASN A 131 -10.41 0.95 -1.10
C ASN A 131 -10.62 -0.29 -2.01
N THR A 132 -9.56 -0.98 -2.40
CA THR A 132 -9.60 -2.21 -3.23
C THR A 132 -8.86 -3.37 -2.54
N ASN A 133 -8.22 -4.25 -3.30
CA ASN A 133 -7.48 -5.40 -2.79
C ASN A 133 -6.08 -4.97 -2.33
N LEU A 134 -5.72 -5.37 -1.11
CA LEU A 134 -4.41 -5.17 -0.51
C LEU A 134 -3.84 -6.51 -0.07
N ALA A 135 -2.68 -6.87 -0.61
CA ALA A 135 -1.89 -7.99 -0.14
C ALA A 135 -0.68 -7.47 0.62
N VAL A 136 -0.44 -8.00 1.81
CA VAL A 136 0.73 -7.72 2.63
C VAL A 136 1.46 -9.04 2.84
N TYR A 137 2.65 -9.13 2.30
CA TYR A 137 3.51 -10.30 2.40
C TYR A 137 4.75 -9.92 3.17
N GLY A 138 5.20 -10.78 4.06
CA GLY A 138 6.50 -10.58 4.68
C GLY A 138 7.04 -11.85 5.28
N GLN A 139 8.36 -11.95 5.47
CA GLN A 139 9.02 -13.15 6.01
C GLN A 139 9.47 -12.89 7.44
N GLY A 140 8.66 -12.18 8.22
CA GLY A 140 9.12 -11.48 9.40
C GLY A 140 8.03 -11.23 10.44
N LEU A 141 8.16 -10.12 11.17
CA LEU A 141 7.18 -9.70 12.17
C LEU A 141 6.26 -8.62 11.59
N LEU A 142 4.95 -8.76 11.83
CA LEU A 142 3.97 -7.71 11.63
C LEU A 142 3.43 -7.28 12.99
N LYS A 143 3.66 -6.03 13.39
CA LYS A 143 3.21 -5.49 14.67
C LYS A 143 2.44 -4.20 14.48
N LEU A 144 1.22 -4.17 15.03
CA LEU A 144 0.44 -2.95 15.23
C LEU A 144 0.45 -2.73 16.73
N THR A 145 1.15 -1.70 17.21
CA THR A 145 1.47 -1.56 18.64
C THR A 145 0.83 -0.35 19.30
N GLY A 146 0.47 0.66 18.52
CA GLY A 146 -0.16 1.89 18.96
C GLY A 146 -1.69 1.84 18.86
N HIS A 147 -2.34 2.62 19.71
CA HIS A 147 -3.78 2.83 19.65
C HIS A 147 -4.16 3.52 18.33
N GLY A 148 -5.18 3.00 17.64
CA GLY A 148 -5.62 3.52 16.34
C GLY A 148 -4.80 3.02 15.15
N ASP A 149 -3.75 2.23 15.37
CA ASP A 149 -3.01 1.62 14.27
C ASP A 149 -3.90 0.68 13.48
N ALA A 150 -3.86 0.77 12.15
CA ALA A 150 -4.71 -0.09 11.34
C ALA A 150 -4.12 -0.46 9.99
N ILE A 151 -4.42 -1.69 9.56
CA ILE A 151 -4.33 -2.09 8.16
C ILE A 151 -5.74 -2.45 7.70
N LYS A 152 -6.25 -1.69 6.74
CA LYS A 152 -7.63 -1.78 6.29
C LYS A 152 -7.69 -1.92 4.78
N ALA A 153 -8.51 -2.84 4.29
CA ALA A 153 -8.77 -2.91 2.86
C ALA A 153 -10.17 -3.47 2.55
N GLN A 154 -10.65 -3.26 1.32
CA GLN A 154 -11.87 -3.93 0.88
C GLN A 154 -11.67 -5.45 0.86
N ARG A 155 -10.48 -5.88 0.46
CA ARG A 155 -9.97 -7.23 0.70
C ARG A 155 -8.53 -7.16 1.15
N LEU A 156 -8.23 -7.79 2.29
CA LEU A 156 -6.93 -7.84 2.90
C LEU A 156 -6.43 -9.28 2.91
N SER A 157 -5.24 -9.50 2.37
CA SER A 157 -4.52 -10.75 2.56
C SER A 157 -3.20 -10.51 3.25
N LEU A 158 -2.94 -11.30 4.27
CA LEU A 158 -1.69 -11.36 5.02
C LEU A 158 -1.10 -12.75 4.82
N SER A 159 0.18 -12.82 4.43
CA SER A 159 0.86 -14.12 4.27
C SER A 159 2.33 -14.03 4.64
N LEU A 160 2.90 -15.21 4.93
CA LEU A 160 4.33 -15.48 5.15
C LEU A 160 4.93 -14.94 6.46
N PHE A 161 4.15 -14.26 7.30
CA PHE A 161 4.66 -13.72 8.57
C PHE A 161 4.88 -14.81 9.62
N TYR A 162 6.01 -14.74 10.33
CA TYR A 162 6.27 -15.58 11.49
C TYR A 162 5.35 -15.23 12.67
N ASN A 163 5.06 -13.94 12.85
CA ASN A 163 4.22 -13.48 13.94
C ASN A 163 3.46 -12.22 13.54
N ILE A 164 2.17 -12.22 13.80
CA ILE A 164 1.29 -11.07 13.66
C ILE A 164 0.81 -10.70 15.07
N THR A 165 1.26 -9.54 15.55
CA THR A 165 0.82 -8.98 16.83
C THR A 165 -0.09 -7.78 16.57
N VAL A 166 -1.32 -7.85 17.08
CA VAL A 166 -2.27 -6.74 17.05
C VAL A 166 -2.48 -6.29 18.48
N GLY A 167 -1.99 -5.09 18.81
CA GLY A 167 -2.09 -4.50 20.14
C GLY A 167 -3.52 -4.01 20.47
N PRO A 168 -3.80 -3.72 21.74
CA PRO A 168 -5.08 -3.14 22.15
C PRO A 168 -5.38 -1.83 21.41
N GLY A 169 -6.56 -1.73 20.81
CA GLY A 169 -6.97 -0.55 20.04
C GLY A 169 -6.39 -0.47 18.62
N SER A 170 -5.57 -1.43 18.21
CA SER A 170 -5.14 -1.61 16.81
C SER A 170 -6.12 -2.51 16.05
N LEU A 171 -6.12 -2.43 14.71
CA LEU A 171 -7.13 -3.10 13.89
C LEU A 171 -6.59 -3.64 12.55
N LEU A 172 -6.84 -4.92 12.29
CA LEU A 172 -6.80 -5.49 10.94
C LEU A 172 -8.24 -5.63 10.45
N GLN A 173 -8.58 -5.00 9.32
CA GLN A 173 -9.97 -4.91 8.87
C GLN A 173 -10.11 -5.20 7.38
N ALA A 174 -10.98 -6.17 7.07
CA ALA A 174 -11.61 -6.32 5.77
C ALA A 174 -12.94 -7.09 5.91
N PRO A 175 -14.04 -6.71 5.23
CA PRO A 175 -14.11 -5.57 4.31
C PRO A 175 -14.08 -4.23 5.06
N LEU A 176 -14.02 -3.11 4.33
CA LEU A 176 -14.26 -1.80 4.92
C LEU A 176 -15.73 -1.70 5.35
N ASP A 177 -16.02 -0.91 6.39
CA ASP A 177 -17.36 -0.75 6.98
C ASP A 177 -18.39 -0.06 6.07
N ASP A 178 -17.99 0.43 4.89
CA ASP A 178 -18.94 0.98 3.93
C ASP A 178 -19.86 -0.14 3.40
N ASP A 179 -21.17 0.04 3.63
CA ASP A 179 -22.29 -0.87 3.38
C ASP A 179 -22.46 -1.37 1.91
N THR A 180 -21.52 -1.10 1.01
CA THR A 180 -21.78 -1.12 -0.44
C THR A 180 -20.68 -1.72 -1.32
N SER A 181 -19.84 -2.64 -0.85
CA SER A 181 -19.18 -3.50 -1.85
C SER A 181 -20.20 -4.51 -2.38
N MET A 182 -20.89 -4.14 -3.46
CA MET A 182 -21.79 -5.03 -4.21
C MET A 182 -21.14 -6.39 -4.51
N VAL A 183 -19.80 -6.41 -4.61
CA VAL A 183 -18.97 -7.60 -4.80
C VAL A 183 -18.95 -8.52 -3.57
N THR A 184 -18.94 -8.00 -2.34
CA THR A 184 -19.01 -8.84 -1.13
C THR A 184 -20.42 -9.38 -0.94
N LYS A 185 -21.46 -8.55 -1.11
CA LYS A 185 -22.88 -8.99 -1.02
C LYS A 185 -23.20 -10.09 -2.03
N SER A 186 -22.90 -9.88 -3.32
CA SER A 186 -23.15 -10.87 -4.38
C SER A 186 -22.41 -12.20 -4.20
N ARG A 187 -21.25 -12.22 -3.54
CA ARG A 187 -20.52 -13.46 -3.24
C ARG A 187 -20.97 -14.15 -1.95
N CYS A 188 -21.49 -13.40 -0.97
CA CYS A 188 -22.09 -13.97 0.23
C CYS A 188 -23.46 -14.62 -0.06
N GLU A 189 -24.22 -14.07 -1.02
CA GLU A 189 -25.55 -14.59 -1.41
C GLU A 189 -25.49 -15.78 -2.38
N SER A 190 -24.31 -16.06 -2.97
CA SER A 190 -24.11 -17.22 -3.84
C SER A 190 -23.99 -18.51 -3.02
N GLN A 191 -24.86 -19.49 -3.26
CA GLN A 191 -24.74 -20.85 -2.71
C GLN A 191 -23.63 -21.68 -3.38
N THR A 192 -23.04 -21.19 -4.47
CA THR A 192 -21.95 -21.87 -5.15
C THR A 192 -20.63 -21.62 -4.44
N CYS A 193 -20.01 -22.69 -3.94
CA CYS A 193 -18.67 -22.65 -3.35
C CYS A 193 -17.64 -22.33 -4.45
N PRO A 194 -16.83 -21.27 -4.34
CA PRO A 194 -15.82 -20.94 -5.33
C PRO A 194 -14.86 -22.11 -5.55
N MET A 195 -14.50 -22.40 -6.81
CA MET A 195 -13.58 -23.50 -7.13
C MET A 195 -12.23 -23.34 -6.43
N ASP A 196 -11.77 -22.12 -6.16
CA ASP A 196 -10.53 -21.86 -5.41
C ASP A 196 -10.60 -22.29 -3.93
N LEU A 197 -11.80 -22.57 -3.41
CA LEU A 197 -12.00 -23.17 -2.09
C LEU A 197 -11.91 -24.71 -2.15
N ILE A 198 -12.36 -25.28 -3.27
CA ILE A 198 -12.41 -26.72 -3.54
C ILE A 198 -11.03 -27.20 -4.03
N THR A 199 -10.31 -26.35 -4.75
CA THR A 199 -9.02 -26.61 -5.38
C THR A 199 -8.15 -25.37 -5.17
N PRO A 200 -7.58 -25.19 -3.97
CA PRO A 200 -6.76 -24.02 -3.67
C PRO A 200 -5.52 -24.01 -4.58
N PRO A 201 -5.12 -22.82 -5.10
CA PRO A 201 -3.93 -22.72 -5.93
C PRO A 201 -2.66 -23.06 -5.13
N ASP A 202 -1.75 -23.80 -5.77
CA ASP A 202 -0.51 -24.30 -5.16
C ASP A 202 0.49 -23.17 -4.83
N ASP A 203 0.35 -22.01 -5.47
CA ASP A 203 1.31 -20.90 -5.40
C ASP A 203 1.10 -19.96 -4.20
N CYS A 204 0.14 -20.28 -3.32
CA CYS A 204 -0.23 -19.47 -2.14
C CYS A 204 -0.58 -18.01 -2.45
N HIS A 205 -0.71 -17.63 -3.72
CA HIS A 205 -1.03 -16.28 -4.13
C HIS A 205 -2.52 -15.99 -3.90
N VAL A 206 -2.83 -14.72 -3.66
CA VAL A 206 -4.20 -14.25 -3.42
C VAL A 206 -4.96 -14.31 -4.73
N ASN A 207 -5.83 -15.32 -4.89
CA ASN A 207 -6.79 -15.29 -5.98
C ASN A 207 -7.97 -14.40 -5.56
N ASN A 208 -8.19 -13.32 -6.30
CA ASN A 208 -9.24 -12.34 -6.06
C ASN A 208 -10.66 -12.91 -6.30
N THR A 209 -10.78 -14.19 -6.64
CA THR A 209 -12.02 -14.96 -6.85
C THR A 209 -12.60 -15.56 -5.57
N LEU A 210 -11.83 -15.67 -4.48
CA LEU A 210 -12.31 -16.16 -3.19
C LEU A 210 -13.34 -15.21 -2.55
N SER A 211 -14.28 -15.76 -1.77
CA SER A 211 -15.35 -15.00 -1.09
C SER A 211 -14.89 -14.30 0.19
N PHE A 212 -13.69 -14.64 0.70
CA PHE A 212 -13.17 -14.04 1.93
C PHE A 212 -12.63 -12.63 1.67
N SER A 213 -13.00 -11.70 2.54
CA SER A 213 -12.46 -10.35 2.59
C SER A 213 -11.14 -10.28 3.33
N LEU A 214 -10.95 -11.05 4.40
CA LEU A 214 -9.71 -11.15 5.17
C LEU A 214 -9.14 -12.56 5.06
N GLN A 215 -7.87 -12.68 4.68
CA GLN A 215 -7.17 -13.96 4.61
C GLN A 215 -5.83 -13.87 5.33
N VAL A 216 -5.58 -14.76 6.28
CA VAL A 216 -4.29 -14.93 6.94
C VAL A 216 -3.79 -16.34 6.60
N ARG A 217 -2.67 -16.44 5.88
CA ARG A 217 -2.11 -17.73 5.45
C ARG A 217 -0.66 -17.88 5.90
N GLN A 218 -0.28 -19.13 6.20
CA GLN A 218 1.09 -19.53 6.52
C GLN A 218 1.72 -18.75 7.69
N LEU A 219 1.14 -18.94 8.88
CA LEU A 219 1.82 -18.63 10.14
C LEU A 219 2.75 -19.80 10.46
N TYR A 220 4.06 -19.56 10.48
CA TYR A 220 5.01 -20.51 11.05
C TYR A 220 4.90 -20.39 12.58
N LEU A 221 4.13 -21.31 13.20
CA LEU A 221 4.02 -21.45 14.66
C LEU A 221 5.23 -22.17 15.24
#